data_AF-A0A9E0VA03-F1
#
_entry.id   AF-A0A9E0VA03-F1
#
_cell.length_a   1.000
_cell.length_b   1.000
_cell.length_c   1.000
_cell.angle_alpha   90.00
_cell.angle_beta   90.00
_cell.angle_gamma   90.00
#
_symmetry.space_group_name_H-M   'P 1'
#
loop_
_entity.id
_entity.type
_entity.pdbx_description
1 polymer ?
#
loop_
_entity_poly.entity_id
_entity_poly.type
_entity_poly.pdbx_seq_one_letter_code
_entity_poly.pdbx_strand_id
1 'polypeptide(L)'
;GATVSIPFTTADDYQNGVESSTQQIKVRSNKAFGVTVKTSTANFNVTNGGVTTASTMPASVLGLIVTNNNTGGSLGTGFSASLYKSLGATAANLITGATYGGNQNFTVKYKATPGFAYPAGVYSTDVVYTATQQ
;
A
#
# COMPACT_ATOMS: atom_id res chain seq x y z
N GLY A 1 -5.44 0.86 10.23
CA GLY A 1 -6.36 1.32 9.16
C GLY A 1 -7.46 0.30 8.99
N ALA A 2 -8.39 0.52 8.06
CA ALA A 2 -9.35 -0.51 7.70
C ALA A 2 -8.67 -1.64 6.90
N THR A 3 -9.19 -2.86 7.02
CA THR A 3 -8.78 -3.98 6.17
C THR A 3 -9.16 -3.69 4.72
N VAL A 4 -8.21 -3.88 3.80
CA VAL A 4 -8.44 -3.80 2.36
C VAL A 4 -8.56 -5.22 1.82
N SER A 5 -9.74 -5.57 1.30
CA SER A 5 -9.97 -6.86 0.66
C SER A 5 -9.90 -6.71 -0.86
N ILE A 6 -9.16 -7.60 -1.52
CA ILE A 6 -8.98 -7.63 -2.97
C ILE A 6 -9.27 -9.07 -3.44
N PRO A 7 -10.53 -9.38 -3.81
CA PRO A 7 -10.91 -10.73 -4.21
C PRO A 7 -10.40 -11.05 -5.62
N PHE A 8 -9.88 -12.27 -5.80
CA PHE A 8 -9.53 -12.85 -7.11
C PHE A 8 -10.50 -14.00 -7.37
N THR A 9 -11.33 -13.84 -8.40
CA THR A 9 -12.46 -14.73 -8.70
C THR A 9 -12.44 -15.25 -10.15
N THR A 10 -11.73 -14.58 -11.04
CA THR A 10 -11.64 -14.92 -12.47
C THR A 10 -10.19 -15.09 -12.90
N ALA A 11 -9.96 -15.76 -14.04
CA ALA A 11 -8.62 -15.85 -14.63
C ALA A 11 -8.07 -14.46 -15.02
N ASP A 12 -8.94 -13.53 -15.41
CA ASP A 12 -8.58 -12.15 -15.75
C ASP A 12 -7.99 -11.41 -14.55
N ASP A 13 -8.55 -11.62 -13.34
CA ASP A 13 -8.05 -11.04 -12.10
C ASP A 13 -6.57 -11.39 -11.89
N TYR A 14 -6.18 -12.65 -12.13
CA TYR A 14 -4.79 -13.09 -11.99
C TYR A 14 -3.88 -12.54 -13.09
N GLN A 15 -4.39 -12.36 -14.31
CA GLN A 15 -3.63 -11.87 -15.45
C GLN A 15 -3.38 -10.35 -15.40
N ASN A 16 -4.43 -9.58 -15.09
CA ASN A 16 -4.44 -8.13 -15.17
C ASN A 16 -4.37 -7.43 -13.81
N GLY A 17 -4.60 -8.17 -12.72
CA GLY A 17 -4.63 -7.67 -11.37
C GLY A 17 -5.93 -6.97 -11.00
N VAL A 18 -6.22 -6.90 -9.70
CA VAL A 18 -7.45 -6.30 -9.16
C VAL A 18 -7.10 -5.07 -8.32
N GLU A 19 -7.85 -3.99 -8.53
CA GLU A 19 -7.72 -2.75 -7.77
C GLU A 19 -8.60 -2.75 -6.52
N SER A 20 -8.11 -2.16 -5.44
CA SER A 20 -8.88 -1.96 -4.23
C SER A 20 -9.81 -0.75 -4.32
N SER A 21 -10.72 -0.60 -3.36
CA SER A 21 -11.33 0.69 -3.06
C SER A 21 -10.28 1.70 -2.55
N THR A 22 -10.61 2.99 -2.60
CA THR A 22 -9.73 4.07 -2.09
C THR A 22 -9.69 4.10 -0.57
N GLN A 23 -8.53 4.41 0.00
CA GLN A 23 -8.33 4.62 1.43
C GLN A 23 -7.81 6.04 1.65
N GLN A 24 -8.53 6.86 2.41
CA GLN A 24 -8.06 8.19 2.79
C GLN A 24 -7.39 8.13 4.16
N ILE A 25 -6.18 8.70 4.25
CA ILE A 25 -5.40 8.79 5.47
C ILE A 25 -5.28 10.26 5.83
N LYS A 26 -5.63 10.60 7.08
CA LYS A 26 -5.47 11.94 7.64
C LYS A 26 -4.36 11.96 8.67
N VAL A 27 -3.43 12.89 8.52
CA VAL A 27 -2.34 13.17 9.45
C VAL A 27 -2.65 14.49 10.15
N ARG A 28 -2.57 14.48 11.49
CA ARG A 28 -2.65 15.69 12.31
C ARG A 28 -1.29 15.92 12.94
N SER A 29 -0.71 17.09 12.67
CA SER A 29 0.61 17.45 13.17
C SER A 29 0.68 18.94 13.47
N ASN A 30 1.42 19.29 14.50
CA ASN A 30 1.80 20.68 14.81
C ASN A 30 3.15 21.08 14.21
N LYS A 31 3.85 20.16 13.54
CA LYS A 31 5.09 20.40 12.79
C LYS A 31 4.98 19.89 11.36
N ALA A 32 5.86 20.38 10.49
CA ALA A 32 6.05 19.78 9.18
C ALA A 32 6.37 18.28 9.33
N PHE A 33 6.05 17.48 8.32
CA PHE A 33 6.26 16.04 8.39
C PHE A 33 6.57 15.42 7.03
N GLY A 34 7.11 14.21 7.07
CA GLY A 34 7.16 13.29 5.93
C GLY A 34 6.36 12.03 6.23
N VAL A 35 5.95 11.32 5.19
CA VAL A 35 5.33 9.99 5.31
C VAL A 35 6.17 8.98 4.56
N THR A 36 6.58 7.91 5.24
CA THR A 36 7.16 6.73 4.59
C THR A 36 6.14 5.60 4.53
N VAL A 37 6.31 4.71 3.56
CA VAL A 37 5.49 3.50 3.41
C VAL A 37 6.39 2.28 3.18
N LYS A 38 6.00 1.15 3.77
CA LYS A 38 6.56 -0.18 3.50
C LYS A 38 5.53 -1.27 3.78
N THR A 39 5.78 -2.47 3.29
CA THR A 39 5.12 -3.67 3.84
C THR A 39 5.82 -4.13 5.12
N SER A 40 5.12 -4.82 6.01
CA SER A 40 5.70 -5.38 7.24
C SER A 40 6.77 -6.44 6.95
N THR A 41 6.60 -7.19 5.87
CA THR A 41 7.48 -8.27 5.42
C THR A 41 7.76 -8.20 3.92
N ALA A 42 8.82 -8.87 3.46
CA ALA A 42 9.19 -8.91 2.05
C ALA A 42 8.23 -9.75 1.20
N ASN A 43 7.55 -10.71 1.84
CA ASN A 43 6.55 -11.58 1.24
C ASN A 43 5.23 -11.50 2.01
N PHE A 44 4.14 -11.87 1.35
CA PHE A 44 2.85 -12.08 1.99
C PHE A 44 2.90 -13.28 2.95
N ASN A 45 1.97 -13.29 3.91
CA ASN A 45 1.57 -14.52 4.60
C ASN A 45 0.39 -15.13 3.84
N VAL A 46 0.24 -16.44 3.92
CA VAL A 46 -0.92 -17.16 3.38
C VAL A 46 -1.62 -17.90 4.50
N THR A 47 -2.94 -17.75 4.57
CA THR A 47 -3.80 -18.51 5.47
C THR A 47 -4.60 -19.51 4.66
N ASN A 48 -4.46 -20.79 5.00
CA ASN A 48 -5.24 -21.88 4.42
C ASN A 48 -5.72 -22.82 5.54
N GLY A 49 -7.00 -23.18 5.54
CA GLY A 49 -7.59 -24.03 6.59
C GLY A 49 -7.40 -23.51 8.02
N GLY A 50 -7.29 -22.19 8.21
CA GLY A 50 -7.07 -21.57 9.53
C GLY A 50 -5.61 -21.52 10.00
N VAL A 51 -4.66 -22.03 9.21
CA VAL A 51 -3.22 -21.99 9.52
C VAL A 51 -2.56 -20.90 8.67
N THR A 52 -1.83 -20.00 9.32
CA THR A 52 -1.08 -18.91 8.67
C THR A 52 0.40 -19.27 8.59
N THR A 53 0.96 -19.22 7.39
CA THR A 53 2.39 -19.47 7.13
C THR A 53 2.98 -18.38 6.23
N ALA A 54 4.31 -18.32 6.19
CA ALA A 54 5.00 -17.44 5.24
C ALA A 54 4.76 -17.92 3.80
N SER A 55 4.48 -16.98 2.89
CA SER A 55 4.37 -17.27 1.46
C SER A 55 5.67 -16.94 0.71
N THR A 56 5.82 -17.51 -0.48
CA THR A 56 6.80 -17.09 -1.48
C THR A 56 6.32 -15.90 -2.33
N MET A 57 5.05 -15.50 -2.22
CA MET A 57 4.50 -14.35 -2.95
C MET A 57 5.14 -13.05 -2.45
N PRO A 58 5.91 -12.33 -3.28
CA PRO A 58 6.63 -11.14 -2.85
C PRO A 58 5.66 -9.96 -2.68
N ALA A 59 5.99 -9.04 -1.78
CA ALA A 59 5.25 -7.80 -1.57
C ALA A 59 5.18 -6.92 -2.84
N SER A 60 6.11 -7.09 -3.78
CA SER A 60 6.18 -6.33 -5.03
C SER A 60 4.99 -6.56 -5.98
N VAL A 61 4.20 -7.63 -5.77
CA VAL A 61 2.93 -7.83 -6.50
C VAL A 61 1.86 -6.81 -6.10
N LEU A 62 2.04 -6.13 -4.95
CA LEU A 62 1.16 -5.07 -4.48
C LEU A 62 1.69 -3.71 -4.90
N GLY A 63 0.98 -3.08 -5.82
CA GLY A 63 1.19 -1.70 -6.23
C GLY A 63 0.42 -0.72 -5.36
N LEU A 64 0.97 0.48 -5.19
CA LEU A 64 0.34 1.63 -4.54
C LEU A 64 0.29 2.83 -5.49
N ILE A 65 -0.85 3.52 -5.53
CA ILE A 65 -0.98 4.89 -6.07
C ILE A 65 -1.46 5.86 -5.02
N VAL A 66 -1.13 7.15 -5.19
CA VAL A 66 -1.64 8.25 -4.38
C VAL A 66 -2.55 9.11 -5.25
N THR A 67 -3.84 8.82 -5.25
CA THR A 67 -4.83 9.47 -6.14
C THR A 67 -5.10 10.93 -5.76
N ASN A 68 -4.84 11.31 -4.51
CA ASN A 68 -4.93 12.68 -4.04
C ASN A 68 -3.91 12.94 -2.94
N ASN A 69 -3.26 14.10 -2.96
CA ASN A 69 -2.33 14.53 -1.92
C ASN A 69 -2.65 15.99 -1.53
N ASN A 70 -3.32 16.16 -0.40
CA ASN A 70 -3.65 17.45 0.20
C ASN A 70 -2.84 17.68 1.49
N THR A 71 -1.59 17.24 1.51
CA THR A 71 -0.69 17.41 2.67
C THR A 71 0.19 18.65 2.58
N GLY A 72 0.15 19.37 1.46
CA GLY A 72 1.07 20.47 1.15
C GLY A 72 2.48 20.02 0.74
N GLY A 73 2.80 18.73 0.86
CA GLY A 73 4.07 18.15 0.43
C GLY A 73 4.04 17.57 -0.98
N SER A 74 5.18 17.05 -1.43
CA SER A 74 5.33 16.37 -2.73
C SER A 74 5.34 14.85 -2.58
N LEU A 75 4.94 14.13 -3.64
CA LEU A 75 5.08 12.68 -3.69
C LEU A 75 6.56 12.30 -3.79
N GLY A 76 6.97 11.25 -3.08
CA GLY A 76 8.32 10.71 -3.17
C GLY A 76 8.56 9.93 -4.46
N THR A 77 9.83 9.61 -4.74
CA THR A 77 10.27 9.04 -6.02
C THR A 77 9.49 7.79 -6.43
N GLY A 78 8.98 7.83 -7.66
CA GLY A 78 8.23 6.74 -8.30
C GLY A 78 6.77 6.61 -7.86
N PHE A 79 6.33 7.33 -6.82
CA PHE A 79 4.90 7.40 -6.51
C PHE A 79 4.21 8.44 -7.38
N SER A 80 2.97 8.16 -7.78
CA SER A 80 2.21 9.03 -8.68
C SER A 80 0.70 8.90 -8.46
N ALA A 81 -0.06 9.74 -9.14
CA ALA A 81 -1.52 9.71 -9.14
C ALA A 81 -2.11 8.74 -10.19
N SER A 82 -1.31 8.24 -11.13
CA SER A 82 -1.79 7.47 -12.29
C SER A 82 -1.07 6.13 -12.54
N LEU A 83 0.10 5.93 -11.94
CA LEU A 83 0.93 4.74 -12.12
C LEU A 83 1.23 4.08 -10.77
N TYR A 84 0.92 2.79 -10.68
CA TYR A 84 1.18 1.96 -9.51
C TYR A 84 2.67 1.71 -9.32
N LYS A 85 3.16 2.01 -8.11
CA LYS A 85 4.50 1.63 -7.68
C LYS A 85 4.44 0.42 -6.77
N SER A 86 5.19 -0.63 -7.12
CA SER A 86 5.34 -1.81 -6.27
C SER A 86 5.88 -1.46 -4.88
N LEU A 87 5.30 -2.10 -3.87
CA LEU A 87 5.73 -1.99 -2.48
C LEU A 87 6.78 -3.05 -2.14
N GLY A 88 7.42 -2.87 -0.99
CA GLY A 88 8.37 -3.81 -0.42
C GLY A 88 8.64 -3.50 1.04
N ALA A 89 9.47 -4.34 1.66
CA ALA A 89 9.79 -4.23 3.09
C ALA A 89 10.73 -3.06 3.44
N THR A 90 11.37 -2.46 2.45
CA THR A 90 12.22 -1.27 2.64
C THR A 90 11.34 -0.02 2.63
N ALA A 91 11.50 0.82 3.66
CA ALA A 91 10.79 2.10 3.74
C ALA A 91 11.12 3.00 2.55
N ALA A 92 10.09 3.47 1.87
CA ALA A 92 10.19 4.47 0.82
C ALA A 92 9.46 5.75 1.23
N ASN A 93 10.03 6.91 0.89
CA ASN A 93 9.35 8.18 1.05
C ASN A 93 8.11 8.21 0.15
N LEU A 94 6.93 8.31 0.75
CA LEU A 94 5.66 8.47 0.04
C LEU A 94 5.33 9.94 -0.15
N ILE A 95 5.52 10.73 0.91
CA ILE A 95 5.28 12.17 0.94
C ILE A 95 6.45 12.86 1.64
N THR A 96 6.97 13.93 1.06
CA THR A 96 8.05 14.74 1.62
C THR A 96 7.64 16.21 1.74
N GLY A 97 8.05 16.89 2.81
CA GLY A 97 7.81 18.32 3.00
C GLY A 97 6.34 18.67 3.21
N ALA A 98 5.57 17.78 3.86
CA ALA A 98 4.18 18.09 4.20
C ALA A 98 4.11 19.18 5.26
N THR A 99 3.12 20.07 5.14
CA THR A 99 2.90 21.16 6.08
C THR A 99 2.18 20.67 7.34
N TYR A 100 2.31 21.39 8.45
CA TYR A 100 1.51 21.13 9.66
C TYR A 100 0.03 21.47 9.45
N GLY A 101 -0.85 20.93 10.30
CA GLY A 101 -2.28 21.22 10.25
C GLY A 101 -3.15 20.08 10.77
N GLY A 102 -4.46 20.37 10.92
CA GLY A 102 -5.45 19.42 11.41
C GLY A 102 -6.16 18.59 10.32
N ASN A 103 -5.93 18.91 9.04
CA ASN A 103 -6.65 18.32 7.91
C ASN A 103 -5.74 17.89 6.74
N GLN A 104 -4.46 17.62 7.01
CA GLN A 104 -3.54 17.10 6.01
C GLN A 104 -3.93 15.66 5.69
N ASN A 105 -4.28 15.40 4.43
CA ASN A 105 -4.72 14.07 4.03
C ASN A 105 -4.19 13.68 2.67
N PHE A 106 -4.10 12.38 2.46
CA PHE A 106 -3.79 11.78 1.16
C PHE A 106 -4.66 10.55 0.97
N THR A 107 -4.96 10.24 -0.29
CA THR A 107 -5.80 9.11 -0.67
C THR A 107 -4.98 8.13 -1.47
N VAL A 108 -5.05 6.86 -1.08
CA VAL A 108 -4.32 5.78 -1.73
C VAL A 108 -5.26 4.74 -2.32
N LYS A 109 -4.77 4.02 -3.32
CA LYS A 109 -5.42 2.83 -3.88
C LYS A 109 -4.36 1.77 -4.11
N TYR A 110 -4.74 0.51 -3.94
CA TYR A 110 -3.85 -0.62 -4.16
C TYR A 110 -4.25 -1.36 -5.42
N LYS A 111 -3.30 -2.06 -6.04
CA LYS A 111 -3.55 -3.04 -7.08
C LYS A 111 -2.67 -4.25 -6.83
N ALA A 112 -3.26 -5.44 -6.76
CA ALA A 112 -2.50 -6.68 -6.64
C ALA A 112 -2.45 -7.37 -8.01
N THR A 113 -1.27 -7.79 -8.47
CA THR A 113 -1.10 -8.55 -9.73
C THR A 113 -0.19 -9.76 -9.49
N PRO A 114 -0.69 -10.83 -8.85
CA PRO A 114 0.10 -11.99 -8.45
C PRO A 114 0.40 -12.97 -9.60
N GLY A 115 -0.39 -13.00 -10.68
CA GLY A 115 -0.30 -14.07 -11.68
C GLY A 115 -0.79 -15.42 -11.15
N PHE A 116 -0.46 -16.50 -11.88
CA PHE A 116 -0.99 -17.85 -11.66
C PHE A 116 -0.09 -18.78 -10.83
N ALA A 117 1.05 -18.27 -10.34
CA ALA A 117 2.08 -19.09 -9.70
C ALA A 117 1.78 -19.50 -8.25
N TYR A 118 0.71 -18.97 -7.66
CA TYR A 118 0.42 -19.10 -6.24
C TYR A 118 -0.86 -19.91 -6.02
N PRO A 119 -0.86 -20.87 -5.08
CA PRO A 119 -2.03 -21.69 -4.79
C PRO A 119 -3.19 -20.87 -4.21
N ALA A 120 -4.38 -21.48 -4.19
CA ALA A 120 -5.53 -20.85 -3.54
C ALA A 120 -5.28 -20.66 -2.03
N GLY A 121 -5.67 -19.50 -1.51
CA GLY A 121 -5.53 -19.15 -0.10
C GLY A 121 -5.82 -17.67 0.13
N VAL A 122 -5.90 -17.27 1.40
CA VAL A 122 -6.04 -15.85 1.77
C VAL A 122 -4.64 -15.29 2.02
N TYR A 123 -4.22 -14.36 1.16
CA TYR A 123 -2.91 -13.71 1.27
C TYR A 123 -3.05 -12.40 2.02
N SER A 124 -2.19 -12.18 3.02
CA SER A 124 -2.21 -10.97 3.85
C SER A 124 -0.81 -10.37 4.02
N THR A 125 -0.75 -9.04 4.09
CA THR A 125 0.42 -8.25 4.45
C THR A 125 -0.05 -6.95 5.08
N ASP A 126 0.75 -6.38 5.98
CA ASP A 126 0.46 -5.06 6.54
C ASP A 126 1.20 -4.00 5.75
N VAL A 127 0.49 -2.96 5.32
CA VAL A 127 1.11 -1.74 4.77
C VAL A 127 1.24 -0.72 5.90
N VAL A 128 2.49 -0.44 6.26
CA VAL A 128 2.84 0.45 7.36
C VAL A 128 3.16 1.83 6.82
N TYR A 129 2.39 2.82 7.25
CA TYR A 129 2.66 4.24 7.01
C TYR A 129 3.27 4.84 8.28
N THR A 130 4.40 5.52 8.15
CA THR A 130 5.05 6.21 9.27
C THR A 130 5.14 7.69 8.95
N ALA A 131 4.45 8.52 9.73
CA ALA A 131 4.58 9.97 9.69
C ALA A 131 5.68 10.41 10.66
N THR A 132 6.66 11.15 10.17
CA THR A 132 7.82 11.62 10.95
C THR A 132 7.86 13.14 10.91
N GLN A 133 7.96 13.77 12.08
CA GLN A 133 8.13 15.23 12.16
C GLN A 133 9.47 15.65 11.55
N GLN A 134 9.46 16.78 10.83
CA GLN A 134 10.63 17.43 10.23
C GLN A 134 10.93 18.73 10.95
#